data_AF-A0A0C4DI85-F1
#
_entry.id   AF-A0A0C4DI85-F1
#
_cell.length_a   1.000
_cell.length_b   1.000
_cell.length_c   1.000
_cell.angle_alpha   90.00
_cell.angle_beta   90.00
_cell.angle_gamma   90.00
#
_symmetry.space_group_name_H-M   'P 1'
#
loop_
_entity.id
_entity.type
_entity.pdbx_description
1 polymer ?
#
loop_
_entity_poly.entity_id
_entity_poly.type
_entity_poly.pdbx_seq_one_letter_code
_entity_poly.pdbx_strand_id
1 'polypeptide(L)'
;MKLQFLMLGLEASSALKSVYAASDSKATPYFPIPTNAPKTWDHPGVFVSGPQLDHIAKKIEAKENPWTEALDSMLNMSYISPTRTAEPYETVQCGPTSTPNIGCYQEREDSMAAYMNALAWWITKDKHYAEKSIHYMDAWSSTIQGHNNSNAPLQAAWSAANWVRAGEIMRSSYEHWSKKSIKTFSDMLRHAYIPIIEDGAPQKNGNWELVMIESTIGAAVFLEDAALYEKSLELFSGRVPAYIYLTSDGKYPVQGRGGINTTAEIIKFWHNQKTFPISGITQETCRDFAHTSFGISSISHIAETLRIQGYHARTARQLFTATVALAMDYPSVLWLHAQAGIRKYINIKTLPKRHPLAAVKVSMSRRYVSPLKNLTLSHDGSGSGWLNASN
;
A
#
# COMPACT_ATOMS: atom_id res chain seq x y z
N MET A 1 -9.95 3.46 5.47
CA MET A 1 -10.37 2.09 5.12
C MET A 1 -11.42 2.01 4.00
N LYS A 2 -12.28 3.03 3.78
CA LYS A 2 -13.23 3.06 2.64
C LYS A 2 -12.63 3.54 1.30
N LEU A 3 -11.55 4.34 1.31
CA LEU A 3 -10.93 4.87 0.07
C LEU A 3 -10.03 3.85 -0.65
N GLN A 4 -9.37 2.94 0.08
CA GLN A 4 -8.50 1.89 -0.49
C GLN A 4 -9.26 0.78 -1.23
N PHE A 5 -10.55 0.59 -0.95
CA PHE A 5 -11.36 -0.42 -1.63
C PHE A 5 -11.92 0.04 -2.97
N LEU A 6 -11.92 1.33 -3.27
CA LEU A 6 -12.60 1.86 -4.46
C LEU A 6 -11.68 2.01 -5.69
N MET A 7 -10.38 2.25 -5.49
CA MET A 7 -9.40 2.36 -6.59
C MET A 7 -9.06 0.99 -7.22
N LEU A 8 -9.45 -0.12 -6.58
CA LEU A 8 -9.34 -1.50 -7.10
C LEU A 8 -10.60 -1.95 -7.88
N GLY A 9 -11.59 -1.08 -8.02
CA GLY A 9 -12.95 -1.46 -8.39
C GLY A 9 -13.22 -1.83 -9.84
N LEU A 10 -12.30 -1.63 -10.79
CA LEU A 10 -12.63 -1.78 -12.23
C LEU A 10 -11.95 -2.89 -13.03
N GLU A 11 -10.93 -3.56 -12.47
CA GLU A 11 -10.45 -4.83 -13.06
C GLU A 11 -10.90 -6.06 -12.28
N ALA A 12 -11.51 -5.89 -11.10
CA ALA A 12 -11.87 -7.00 -10.22
C ALA A 12 -12.86 -8.00 -10.86
N SER A 13 -13.83 -7.57 -11.68
CA SER A 13 -14.83 -8.48 -12.25
C SER A 13 -14.31 -9.36 -13.39
N SER A 14 -13.27 -8.92 -14.13
CA SER A 14 -12.58 -9.76 -15.12
C SER A 14 -11.41 -10.53 -14.50
N ALA A 15 -10.77 -9.96 -13.46
CA ALA A 15 -9.73 -10.63 -12.68
C ALA A 15 -10.27 -11.81 -11.87
N LEU A 16 -11.43 -11.68 -11.21
CA LEU A 16 -12.02 -12.73 -10.35
C LEU A 16 -12.36 -14.02 -11.11
N LYS A 17 -12.79 -13.94 -12.38
CA LYS A 17 -12.94 -15.14 -13.24
C LYS A 17 -11.61 -15.79 -13.60
N SER A 18 -10.50 -15.04 -13.57
CA SER A 18 -9.15 -15.57 -13.83
C SER A 18 -8.43 -16.09 -12.58
N VAL A 19 -8.82 -15.65 -11.37
CA VAL A 19 -8.20 -16.11 -10.10
C VAL A 19 -8.43 -17.62 -9.89
N TYR A 20 -9.62 -18.13 -10.21
CA TYR A 20 -9.92 -19.58 -10.11
C TYR A 20 -9.14 -20.44 -11.13
N ALA A 21 -8.71 -19.86 -12.26
CA ALA A 21 -7.90 -20.58 -13.25
C ALA A 21 -6.40 -20.60 -12.88
N ALA A 22 -5.96 -19.72 -11.97
CA ALA A 22 -4.58 -19.64 -11.51
C ALA A 22 -4.26 -20.63 -10.38
N SER A 23 -5.26 -21.19 -9.68
CA SER A 23 -5.02 -22.22 -8.65
C SER A 23 -4.72 -23.60 -9.24
N ASP A 24 -5.10 -23.85 -10.50
CA ASP A 24 -5.05 -25.18 -11.14
C ASP A 24 -4.11 -25.29 -12.35
N SER A 25 -3.26 -24.29 -12.64
CA SER A 25 -2.32 -24.38 -13.77
C SER A 25 -0.87 -24.41 -13.31
N LYS A 26 -0.15 -25.44 -13.80
CA LYS A 26 1.31 -25.60 -13.78
C LYS A 26 2.01 -24.24 -13.67
N ALA A 27 2.77 -24.06 -12.59
CA ALA A 27 3.48 -22.83 -12.22
C ALA A 27 3.93 -22.06 -13.47
N THR A 28 3.25 -20.94 -13.77
CA THR A 28 3.76 -20.01 -14.77
C THR A 28 5.15 -19.58 -14.30
N PRO A 29 6.21 -19.79 -15.10
CA PRO A 29 7.57 -19.47 -14.67
C PRO A 29 7.61 -17.99 -14.27
N TYR A 30 8.19 -17.74 -13.10
CA TYR A 30 8.48 -16.39 -12.63
C TYR A 30 9.41 -15.73 -13.66
N PHE A 31 8.88 -14.82 -14.46
CA PHE A 31 9.70 -14.01 -15.35
C PHE A 31 10.43 -12.96 -14.50
N PRO A 32 11.72 -12.71 -14.76
CA PRO A 32 12.45 -11.68 -14.03
C PRO A 32 11.75 -10.33 -14.19
N ILE A 33 11.59 -9.62 -13.07
CA ILE A 33 11.12 -8.23 -13.06
C ILE A 33 12.13 -7.43 -13.89
N PRO A 34 11.73 -6.76 -14.98
CA PRO A 34 12.66 -5.96 -15.74
C PRO A 34 13.10 -4.78 -14.86
N THR A 35 14.37 -4.40 -15.00
CA THR A 35 15.01 -3.40 -14.14
C THR A 35 15.51 -2.18 -14.92
N ASN A 36 15.16 -2.04 -16.20
CA ASN A 36 15.66 -0.96 -17.07
C ASN A 36 14.74 0.27 -17.04
N ALA A 37 15.28 1.48 -17.05
CA ALA A 37 14.44 2.67 -17.16
C ALA A 37 13.68 2.72 -18.51
N PRO A 38 12.47 3.33 -18.55
CA PRO A 38 11.82 3.61 -19.81
C PRO A 38 12.63 4.64 -20.61
N LYS A 39 12.51 4.61 -21.95
CA LYS A 39 13.18 5.59 -22.83
C LYS A 39 12.49 6.96 -22.83
N THR A 40 11.21 6.98 -22.46
CA THR A 40 10.34 8.14 -22.40
C THR A 40 9.47 8.00 -21.16
N TRP A 41 9.24 9.11 -20.46
CA TRP A 41 8.45 9.13 -19.24
C TRP A 41 7.02 9.59 -19.53
N ASP A 42 6.04 8.83 -19.04
CA ASP A 42 4.62 9.18 -19.15
C ASP A 42 4.17 9.97 -17.93
N HIS A 43 3.49 11.10 -18.14
CA HIS A 43 3.04 12.02 -17.08
C HIS A 43 1.56 12.42 -17.23
N PRO A 44 0.77 12.45 -16.13
CA PRO A 44 1.13 11.92 -14.83
C PRO A 44 1.26 10.40 -14.95
N GLY A 45 2.24 9.80 -14.27
CA GLY A 45 2.50 8.37 -14.44
C GLY A 45 2.95 7.63 -13.20
N VAL A 46 2.69 8.19 -12.02
CA VAL A 46 2.91 7.52 -10.73
C VAL A 46 1.58 7.06 -10.16
N PHE A 47 1.37 5.74 -10.11
CA PHE A 47 0.15 5.03 -9.69
C PHE A 47 -1.12 5.30 -10.50
N VAL A 48 -1.34 6.52 -10.99
CA VAL A 48 -2.47 6.90 -11.83
C VAL A 48 -1.98 7.62 -13.08
N SER A 49 -2.58 7.29 -14.21
CA SER A 49 -2.32 7.94 -15.50
C SER A 49 -3.39 8.96 -15.87
N GLY A 50 -3.05 9.89 -16.77
CA GLY A 50 -4.01 10.85 -17.34
C GLY A 50 -5.29 10.17 -17.87
N PRO A 51 -5.20 9.15 -18.74
CA PRO A 51 -6.39 8.44 -19.23
C PRO A 51 -7.26 7.78 -18.14
N GLN A 52 -6.65 7.29 -17.05
CA GLN A 52 -7.41 6.74 -15.91
C GLN A 52 -8.14 7.84 -15.14
N LEU A 53 -7.47 8.97 -14.89
CA LEU A 53 -8.08 10.12 -14.23
C LEU A 53 -9.22 10.71 -15.09
N ASP A 54 -9.05 10.76 -16.41
CA ASP A 54 -10.11 11.18 -17.35
C ASP A 54 -11.29 10.21 -17.37
N HIS A 55 -11.02 8.91 -17.28
CA HIS A 55 -12.08 7.91 -17.14
C HIS A 55 -12.89 8.13 -15.86
N ILE A 56 -12.21 8.35 -14.72
CA ILE A 56 -12.85 8.65 -13.44
C ILE A 56 -13.67 9.94 -13.54
N ALA A 57 -13.12 11.01 -14.13
CA ALA A 57 -13.81 12.28 -14.30
C ALA A 57 -15.10 12.13 -15.13
N LYS A 58 -15.07 11.37 -16.23
CA LYS A 58 -16.26 11.07 -17.06
C LYS A 58 -17.33 10.31 -16.27
N LYS A 59 -16.93 9.36 -15.43
CA LYS A 59 -17.85 8.61 -14.56
C LYS A 59 -18.53 9.51 -13.53
N ILE A 60 -17.80 10.45 -12.97
CA ILE A 60 -18.31 11.44 -12.00
C ILE A 60 -19.23 12.45 -12.69
N GLU A 61 -18.87 12.94 -13.88
CA GLU A 61 -19.71 13.84 -14.68
C GLU A 61 -21.07 13.18 -15.02
N ALA A 62 -21.04 11.88 -15.35
CA ALA A 62 -22.23 11.07 -15.56
C ALA A 62 -22.98 10.68 -14.27
N LYS A 63 -22.52 11.12 -13.10
CA LYS A 63 -23.06 10.79 -11.77
C LYS A 63 -23.14 9.27 -11.51
N GLU A 64 -22.20 8.51 -12.07
CA GLU A 64 -22.14 7.07 -11.89
C GLU A 64 -21.52 6.71 -10.53
N ASN A 65 -22.12 5.73 -9.86
CA ASN A 65 -21.58 5.11 -8.66
C ASN A 65 -20.72 3.88 -9.01
N PRO A 66 -19.62 3.63 -8.29
CA PRO A 66 -19.27 4.24 -6.99
C PRO A 66 -18.40 5.50 -7.05
N TRP A 67 -18.02 6.00 -8.24
CA TRP A 67 -17.07 7.13 -8.37
C TRP A 67 -17.58 8.42 -7.75
N THR A 68 -18.85 8.77 -7.98
CA THR A 68 -19.45 10.01 -7.46
C THR A 68 -19.43 10.03 -5.94
N GLU A 69 -19.93 8.97 -5.30
CA GLU A 69 -19.89 8.82 -3.83
C GLU A 69 -18.48 8.90 -3.24
N ALA A 70 -17.46 8.43 -3.96
CA ALA A 70 -16.08 8.52 -3.49
C ALA A 70 -15.49 9.92 -3.62
N LEU A 71 -15.81 10.67 -4.67
CA LEU A 71 -15.45 12.08 -4.75
C LEU A 71 -16.11 12.84 -3.60
N ASP A 72 -17.41 12.68 -3.40
CA ASP A 72 -18.14 13.35 -2.30
C ASP A 72 -17.55 12.99 -0.94
N SER A 73 -17.18 11.72 -0.74
CA SER A 73 -16.52 11.28 0.49
C SER A 73 -15.17 11.94 0.68
N MET A 74 -14.37 12.09 -0.38
CA MET A 74 -13.07 12.75 -0.34
C MET A 74 -13.21 14.25 -0.04
N LEU A 75 -14.12 14.95 -0.72
CA LEU A 75 -14.36 16.39 -0.55
C LEU A 75 -14.85 16.77 0.85
N ASN A 76 -15.43 15.81 1.59
CA ASN A 76 -15.86 16.00 2.98
C ASN A 76 -14.77 15.67 4.04
N MET A 77 -13.56 15.28 3.62
CA MET A 77 -12.47 15.00 4.56
C MET A 77 -11.82 16.30 5.07
N SER A 78 -11.39 16.31 6.33
CA SER A 78 -10.71 17.48 6.93
C SER A 78 -9.40 17.85 6.21
N TYR A 79 -8.75 16.90 5.53
CA TYR A 79 -7.52 17.11 4.77
C TYR A 79 -7.69 18.00 3.54
N ILE A 80 -8.88 18.03 2.93
CA ILE A 80 -9.17 18.87 1.76
C ILE A 80 -9.98 20.13 2.13
N SER A 81 -10.08 20.44 3.43
CA SER A 81 -10.69 21.68 3.88
C SER A 81 -9.97 22.89 3.28
N PRO A 82 -10.68 23.88 2.70
CA PRO A 82 -10.06 25.08 2.16
C PRO A 82 -9.33 25.91 3.24
N THR A 83 -9.73 25.77 4.51
CA THR A 83 -9.16 26.51 5.65
C THR A 83 -7.97 25.83 6.32
N ARG A 84 -7.70 24.54 6.04
CA ARG A 84 -6.49 23.88 6.56
C ARG A 84 -5.25 24.54 5.93
N THR A 85 -4.18 24.77 6.68
CA THR A 85 -2.91 25.30 6.12
C THR A 85 -1.78 24.29 6.31
N ALA A 86 -0.70 24.48 5.56
CA ALA A 86 0.52 23.69 5.69
C ALA A 86 1.25 24.05 7.00
N GLU A 87 1.84 23.05 7.63
CA GLU A 87 2.65 23.19 8.86
C GLU A 87 4.03 22.54 8.66
N PRO A 88 4.93 23.15 7.87
CA PRO A 88 6.21 22.56 7.54
C PRO A 88 7.22 22.61 8.69
N TYR A 89 8.12 21.63 8.72
CA TYR A 89 9.21 21.52 9.68
C TYR A 89 10.55 21.37 8.96
N GLU A 90 11.59 22.02 9.46
CA GLU A 90 12.95 21.91 8.90
C GLU A 90 13.50 20.48 9.06
N THR A 91 13.30 19.87 10.22
CA THR A 91 13.61 18.46 10.46
C THR A 91 12.42 17.76 11.09
N VAL A 92 11.91 16.74 10.41
CA VAL A 92 10.85 15.87 10.93
C VAL A 92 11.45 14.80 11.84
N GLN A 93 10.99 14.71 13.09
CA GLN A 93 11.58 13.82 14.10
C GLN A 93 10.55 12.81 14.59
N CYS A 94 10.73 11.54 14.18
CA CYS A 94 9.79 10.46 14.46
C CYS A 94 10.47 9.34 15.24
N GLY A 95 10.26 9.31 16.55
CA GLY A 95 10.76 8.22 17.38
C GLY A 95 9.92 6.94 17.27
N PRO A 96 10.29 5.89 18.02
CA PRO A 96 9.55 4.63 18.03
C PRO A 96 8.07 4.87 18.35
N THR A 97 7.16 4.24 17.60
CA THR A 97 5.70 4.48 17.73
C THR A 97 5.29 5.96 17.60
N SER A 98 6.07 6.75 16.87
CA SER A 98 5.91 8.20 16.73
C SER A 98 6.06 8.96 18.06
N THR A 99 6.97 8.52 18.93
CA THR A 99 7.34 9.25 20.15
C THR A 99 8.86 9.47 20.17
N PRO A 100 9.36 10.71 20.01
CA PRO A 100 8.60 11.95 19.79
C PRO A 100 7.89 12.00 18.43
N ASN A 101 6.89 12.87 18.32
CA ASN A 101 6.20 13.22 17.08
C ASN A 101 6.37 14.72 16.85
N ILE A 102 7.48 15.11 16.22
CA ILE A 102 7.75 16.51 15.84
C ILE A 102 7.68 16.56 14.32
N GLY A 103 6.57 17.08 13.79
CA GLY A 103 6.33 17.22 12.35
C GLY A 103 5.88 15.95 11.62
N CYS A 104 5.85 14.76 12.23
CA CYS A 104 5.51 13.51 11.50
C CYS A 104 4.06 13.48 11.03
N TYR A 105 3.11 13.88 11.89
CA TYR A 105 1.71 13.95 11.48
C TYR A 105 1.46 15.08 10.51
N GLN A 106 2.05 16.26 10.75
CA GLN A 106 1.91 17.40 9.87
C GLN A 106 2.39 17.08 8.46
N GLU A 107 3.60 16.53 8.33
CA GLU A 107 4.16 16.15 7.03
C GLU A 107 3.29 15.13 6.30
N ARG A 108 2.92 14.04 6.99
CA ARG A 108 2.12 12.98 6.38
C ARG A 108 0.77 13.52 5.93
N GLU A 109 0.08 14.25 6.79
CA GLU A 109 -1.26 14.76 6.51
C GLU A 109 -1.25 15.86 5.45
N ASP A 110 -0.23 16.71 5.41
CA ASP A 110 -0.08 17.74 4.38
C ASP A 110 0.28 17.13 3.03
N SER A 111 1.08 16.06 3.00
CA SER A 111 1.34 15.29 1.78
C SER A 111 0.06 14.65 1.24
N MET A 112 -0.78 14.11 2.12
CA MET A 112 -2.09 13.56 1.75
C MET A 112 -3.02 14.68 1.27
N ALA A 113 -3.04 15.83 1.94
CA ALA A 113 -3.84 16.98 1.55
C ALA A 113 -3.44 17.48 0.15
N ALA A 114 -2.14 17.59 -0.14
CA ALA A 114 -1.64 17.97 -1.46
C ALA A 114 -2.13 17.01 -2.55
N TYR A 115 -2.04 15.70 -2.32
CA TYR A 115 -2.48 14.71 -3.30
C TYR A 115 -4.01 14.71 -3.48
N MET A 116 -4.79 14.80 -2.41
CA MET A 116 -6.25 14.90 -2.49
C MET A 116 -6.69 16.16 -3.26
N ASN A 117 -6.04 17.30 -3.02
CA ASN A 117 -6.28 18.53 -3.76
C ASN A 117 -5.87 18.38 -5.24
N ALA A 118 -4.77 17.70 -5.56
CA ALA A 118 -4.37 17.44 -6.95
C ALA A 118 -5.41 16.57 -7.69
N LEU A 119 -5.92 15.51 -7.03
CA LEU A 119 -7.00 14.68 -7.58
C LEU A 119 -8.29 15.48 -7.79
N ALA A 120 -8.68 16.30 -6.81
CA ALA A 120 -9.86 17.15 -6.92
C ALA A 120 -9.71 18.16 -8.08
N TRP A 121 -8.54 18.79 -8.22
CA TRP A 121 -8.22 19.64 -9.37
C TRP A 121 -8.42 18.90 -10.70
N TRP A 122 -7.87 17.69 -10.85
CA TRP A 122 -8.01 16.96 -12.11
C TRP A 122 -9.48 16.71 -12.46
N ILE A 123 -10.29 16.34 -11.48
CA ILE A 123 -11.68 15.94 -11.68
C ILE A 123 -12.59 17.15 -11.90
N THR A 124 -12.51 18.16 -11.02
CA THR A 124 -13.45 19.29 -11.02
C THR A 124 -13.01 20.44 -11.92
N LYS A 125 -11.71 20.52 -12.23
CA LYS A 125 -11.07 21.65 -12.88
C LYS A 125 -11.24 22.98 -12.12
N ASP A 126 -11.58 22.93 -10.83
CA ASP A 126 -11.60 24.12 -9.98
C ASP A 126 -10.17 24.44 -9.51
N LYS A 127 -9.66 25.58 -10.00
CA LYS A 127 -8.29 26.03 -9.75
C LYS A 127 -7.95 26.21 -8.26
N HIS A 128 -8.94 26.40 -7.38
CA HIS A 128 -8.66 26.50 -5.94
C HIS A 128 -8.00 25.23 -5.40
N TYR A 129 -8.38 24.05 -5.91
CA TYR A 129 -7.74 22.80 -5.52
C TYR A 129 -6.29 22.70 -6.06
N ALA A 130 -6.04 23.19 -7.28
CA ALA A 130 -4.68 23.25 -7.83
C ALA A 130 -3.78 24.16 -6.99
N GLU A 131 -4.23 25.38 -6.73
CA GLU A 131 -3.55 26.37 -5.92
C GLU A 131 -3.29 25.84 -4.51
N LYS A 132 -4.24 25.11 -3.93
CA LYS A 132 -4.09 24.49 -2.60
C LYS A 132 -3.09 23.35 -2.59
N SER A 133 -3.08 22.50 -3.63
CA SER A 133 -2.07 21.43 -3.76
C SER A 133 -0.66 22.02 -3.82
N ILE A 134 -0.47 23.05 -4.65
CA ILE A 134 0.81 23.77 -4.80
C ILE A 134 1.19 24.47 -3.50
N HIS A 135 0.24 25.08 -2.77
CA HIS A 135 0.51 25.68 -1.46
C HIS A 135 1.20 24.71 -0.49
N TYR A 136 0.70 23.48 -0.38
CA TYR A 136 1.34 22.47 0.48
C TYR A 136 2.72 22.06 -0.03
N MET A 137 2.86 21.81 -1.34
CA MET A 137 4.14 21.42 -1.94
C MET A 137 5.22 22.51 -1.82
N ASP A 138 4.86 23.77 -2.06
CA ASP A 138 5.78 24.92 -1.99
C ASP A 138 6.14 25.25 -0.53
N ALA A 139 5.21 25.12 0.42
CA ALA A 139 5.48 25.33 1.85
C ALA A 139 6.47 24.31 2.40
N TRP A 140 6.29 23.02 2.08
CA TRP A 140 7.20 21.97 2.53
C TRP A 140 8.54 22.02 1.80
N SER A 141 8.55 22.20 0.47
CA SER A 141 9.78 22.21 -0.32
C SER A 141 10.70 23.40 -0.03
N SER A 142 10.17 24.49 0.49
CA SER A 142 10.97 25.64 0.95
C SER A 142 11.53 25.49 2.37
N THR A 143 11.13 24.45 3.11
CA THR A 143 11.42 24.36 4.56
C THR A 143 12.16 23.07 4.93
N ILE A 144 11.68 21.90 4.50
CA ILE A 144 12.20 20.62 4.99
C ILE A 144 13.61 20.34 4.46
N GLN A 145 14.49 19.93 5.36
CA GLN A 145 15.87 19.55 5.05
C GLN A 145 16.15 18.07 5.34
N GLY A 146 15.30 17.39 6.11
CA GLY A 146 15.38 15.95 6.29
C GLY A 146 14.57 15.40 7.47
N HIS A 147 14.87 14.16 7.80
CA HIS A 147 14.19 13.40 8.85
C HIS A 147 15.20 12.81 9.82
N ASN A 148 14.80 12.64 11.08
CA ASN A 148 15.62 12.03 12.12
C ASN A 148 14.83 11.03 12.97
N ASN A 149 15.55 10.25 13.77
CA ASN A 149 15.12 9.12 14.61
C ASN A 149 14.79 7.84 13.82
N SER A 150 14.50 6.77 14.56
CA SER A 150 14.42 5.42 14.02
C SER A 150 13.28 5.17 13.02
N ASN A 151 12.23 5.99 13.03
CA ASN A 151 11.14 5.92 12.04
C ASN A 151 11.36 6.85 10.83
N ALA A 152 12.44 7.63 10.78
CA ALA A 152 12.69 8.58 9.69
C ALA A 152 12.53 7.95 8.29
N PRO A 153 13.12 6.78 7.97
CA PRO A 153 12.96 6.20 6.64
C PRO A 153 11.52 5.83 6.28
N LEU A 154 10.74 5.30 7.24
CA LEU A 154 9.34 4.96 6.98
C LEU A 154 8.47 6.20 6.78
N GLN A 155 8.68 7.20 7.65
CA GLN A 155 7.96 8.47 7.57
C GLN A 155 8.24 9.18 6.25
N ALA A 156 9.52 9.33 5.89
CA ALA A 156 9.95 9.95 4.65
C ALA A 156 9.35 9.22 3.45
N ALA A 157 9.38 7.89 3.43
CA ALA A 157 8.77 7.10 2.37
C ALA A 157 7.26 7.34 2.25
N TRP A 158 6.50 7.28 3.34
CA TRP A 158 5.05 7.52 3.29
C TRP A 158 4.67 8.90 2.75
N SER A 159 5.38 9.93 3.18
CA SER A 159 5.14 11.31 2.72
C SER A 159 5.56 11.48 1.26
N ALA A 160 6.75 10.98 0.89
CA ALA A 160 7.24 11.02 -0.49
C ALA A 160 6.28 10.35 -1.48
N ALA A 161 5.66 9.22 -1.14
CA ALA A 161 4.69 8.53 -1.99
C ALA A 161 3.49 9.42 -2.36
N ASN A 162 3.04 10.29 -1.45
CA ASN A 162 1.97 11.25 -1.75
C ASN A 162 2.50 12.48 -2.49
N TRP A 163 3.67 12.99 -2.10
CA TRP A 163 4.29 14.14 -2.74
C TRP A 163 4.49 13.93 -4.23
N VAL A 164 5.10 12.81 -4.63
CA VAL A 164 5.39 12.53 -6.04
C VAL A 164 4.10 12.39 -6.85
N ARG A 165 3.04 11.81 -6.29
CA ARG A 165 1.73 11.73 -6.97
C ARG A 165 1.08 13.09 -7.14
N ALA A 166 1.12 13.93 -6.12
CA ALA A 166 0.62 15.30 -6.20
C ALA A 166 1.41 16.10 -7.24
N GLY A 167 2.74 16.04 -7.17
CA GLY A 167 3.64 16.72 -8.10
C GLY A 167 3.42 16.28 -9.54
N GLU A 168 3.27 14.99 -9.81
CA GLU A 168 2.99 14.46 -11.14
C GLU A 168 1.72 15.05 -11.75
N ILE A 169 0.60 14.96 -11.04
CA ILE A 169 -0.69 15.51 -11.50
C ILE A 169 -0.57 17.01 -11.73
N MET A 170 0.03 17.75 -10.79
CA MET A 170 0.13 19.21 -10.89
C MET A 170 1.06 19.64 -12.03
N ARG A 171 2.23 19.01 -12.18
CA ARG A 171 3.20 19.32 -13.25
C ARG A 171 2.63 19.04 -14.63
N SER A 172 1.84 17.99 -14.78
CA SER A 172 1.28 17.59 -16.07
C SER A 172 -0.01 18.33 -16.46
N SER A 173 -0.72 18.96 -15.51
CA SER A 173 -2.08 19.46 -15.74
C SER A 173 -2.33 20.92 -15.36
N TYR A 174 -1.41 21.58 -14.65
CA TYR A 174 -1.61 22.96 -14.21
C TYR A 174 -0.42 23.85 -14.58
N GLU A 175 -0.59 24.61 -15.66
CA GLU A 175 0.45 25.45 -16.27
C GLU A 175 0.98 26.57 -15.36
N HIS A 176 0.23 26.95 -14.31
CA HIS A 176 0.63 28.01 -13.39
C HIS A 176 1.52 27.53 -12.23
N TRP A 177 1.88 26.24 -12.16
CA TRP A 177 2.94 25.82 -11.25
C TRP A 177 4.30 26.25 -11.81
N SER A 178 4.90 27.25 -11.15
CA SER A 178 6.09 27.91 -11.71
C SER A 178 7.27 26.93 -11.84
N LYS A 179 8.09 27.09 -12.89
CA LYS A 179 9.32 26.30 -13.08
C LYS A 179 10.26 26.39 -11.86
N LYS A 180 10.27 27.54 -11.18
CA LYS A 180 11.05 27.74 -9.94
C LYS A 180 10.50 26.85 -8.81
N SER A 181 9.19 26.86 -8.57
CA SER A 181 8.53 26.02 -7.57
C SER A 181 8.74 24.53 -7.86
N ILE A 182 8.58 24.11 -9.12
CA ILE A 182 8.87 22.73 -9.55
C ILE A 182 10.33 22.35 -9.25
N LYS A 183 11.28 23.25 -9.51
CA LYS A 183 12.69 23.01 -9.18
C LYS A 183 12.89 22.88 -7.66
N THR A 184 12.34 23.78 -6.85
CA THR A 184 12.45 23.71 -5.38
C THR A 184 11.86 22.39 -4.85
N PHE A 185 10.72 21.97 -5.37
CA PHE A 185 10.10 20.68 -5.02
C PHE A 185 10.96 19.49 -5.48
N SER A 186 11.57 19.57 -6.66
CA SER A 186 12.52 18.55 -7.13
C SER A 186 13.75 18.46 -6.23
N ASP A 187 14.30 19.61 -5.80
CA ASP A 187 15.44 19.69 -4.88
C ASP A 187 15.05 19.12 -3.50
N MET A 188 13.83 19.36 -3.03
CA MET A 188 13.31 18.73 -1.80
C MET A 188 13.35 17.21 -1.89
N LEU A 189 12.83 16.61 -2.98
CA LEU A 189 12.87 15.15 -3.17
C LEU A 189 14.32 14.63 -3.17
N ARG A 190 15.21 15.30 -3.91
CA ARG A 190 16.63 14.90 -4.06
C ARG A 190 17.44 15.00 -2.77
N HIS A 191 17.17 15.98 -1.91
CA HIS A 191 18.03 16.25 -0.75
C HIS A 191 17.41 15.82 0.58
N ALA A 192 16.09 15.97 0.75
CA ALA A 192 15.43 15.69 2.03
C ALA A 192 14.82 14.28 2.10
N TYR A 193 14.51 13.64 0.97
CA TYR A 193 13.80 12.35 0.95
C TYR A 193 14.65 11.21 0.39
N ILE A 194 15.08 11.30 -0.88
CA ILE A 194 15.75 10.19 -1.61
C ILE A 194 16.92 9.58 -0.83
N PRO A 195 17.88 10.35 -0.28
CA PRO A 195 19.04 9.78 0.42
C PRO A 195 18.68 8.93 1.65
N ILE A 196 17.48 9.10 2.21
CA ILE A 196 17.00 8.38 3.38
C ILE A 196 16.39 7.01 2.99
N ILE A 197 15.88 6.89 1.76
CA ILE A 197 15.02 5.76 1.34
C ILE A 197 15.56 4.97 0.15
N GLU A 198 16.52 5.50 -0.62
CA GLU A 198 16.98 4.89 -1.88
C GLU A 198 17.72 3.55 -1.71
N ASP A 199 18.30 3.28 -0.54
CA ASP A 199 18.98 2.01 -0.25
C ASP A 199 18.04 0.95 0.33
N GLY A 200 16.77 1.32 0.59
CA GLY A 200 15.80 0.47 1.25
C GLY A 200 16.14 0.18 2.72
N ALA A 201 15.40 -0.74 3.32
CA ALA A 201 15.57 -1.14 4.71
C ALA A 201 15.45 -2.66 4.87
N PRO A 202 16.45 -3.43 4.40
CA PRO A 202 16.32 -4.86 4.20
C PRO A 202 16.11 -5.66 5.50
N GLN A 203 16.62 -5.15 6.62
CA GLN A 203 16.44 -5.73 7.96
C GLN A 203 15.17 -5.24 8.68
N LYS A 204 14.44 -4.29 8.10
CA LYS A 204 13.12 -3.88 8.59
C LYS A 204 12.04 -4.74 7.94
N ASN A 205 10.86 -4.69 8.54
CA ASN A 205 9.67 -5.33 8.04
C ASN A 205 9.41 -5.04 6.55
N GLY A 206 8.87 -6.05 5.87
CA GLY A 206 8.46 -6.09 4.47
C GLY A 206 7.97 -4.78 3.90
N ASN A 207 6.88 -4.31 4.51
CA ASN A 207 6.15 -3.11 4.12
C ASN A 207 6.98 -1.82 4.19
N TRP A 208 8.02 -1.74 5.04
CA TRP A 208 8.88 -0.55 5.13
C TRP A 208 9.69 -0.38 3.86
N GLU A 209 10.44 -1.41 3.47
CA GLU A 209 11.28 -1.36 2.27
C GLU A 209 10.40 -1.24 1.01
N LEU A 210 9.22 -1.88 0.98
CA LEU A 210 8.31 -1.78 -0.16
C LEU A 210 7.77 -0.36 -0.38
N VAL A 211 7.44 0.39 0.68
CA VAL A 211 6.99 1.77 0.50
C VAL A 211 8.14 2.73 0.20
N MET A 212 9.36 2.43 0.66
CA MET A 212 10.56 3.16 0.23
C MET A 212 10.77 3.02 -1.28
N ILE A 213 10.69 1.79 -1.79
CA ILE A 213 10.79 1.48 -3.22
C ILE A 213 9.65 2.14 -4.02
N GLU A 214 8.41 2.11 -3.52
CA GLU A 214 7.27 2.80 -4.14
C GLU A 214 7.58 4.29 -4.33
N SER A 215 8.08 4.93 -3.28
CA SER A 215 8.40 6.35 -3.27
C SER A 215 9.58 6.71 -4.17
N THR A 216 10.62 5.88 -4.22
CA THR A 216 11.80 6.15 -5.07
C THR A 216 11.50 5.91 -6.53
N ILE A 217 10.68 4.92 -6.89
CA ILE A 217 10.17 4.75 -8.26
C ILE A 217 9.31 5.96 -8.65
N GLY A 218 8.41 6.40 -7.77
CA GLY A 218 7.59 7.58 -8.03
C GLY A 218 8.42 8.87 -8.18
N ALA A 219 9.44 9.04 -7.34
CA ALA A 219 10.36 10.17 -7.44
C ALA A 219 11.20 10.11 -8.72
N ALA A 220 11.64 8.92 -9.12
CA ALA A 220 12.38 8.71 -10.36
C ALA A 220 11.55 9.05 -11.59
N VAL A 221 10.26 8.69 -11.62
CA VAL A 221 9.35 9.13 -12.70
C VAL A 221 9.26 10.65 -12.70
N PHE A 222 8.89 11.28 -11.58
CA PHE A 222 8.75 12.74 -11.51
C PHE A 222 10.03 13.51 -11.89
N LEU A 223 11.19 13.01 -11.46
CA LEU A 223 12.49 13.61 -11.72
C LEU A 223 13.10 13.20 -13.07
N GLU A 224 12.46 12.27 -13.78
CA GLU A 224 12.96 11.62 -14.99
C GLU A 224 14.37 11.00 -14.78
N ASP A 225 14.59 10.40 -13.61
CA ASP A 225 15.87 9.89 -13.13
C ASP A 225 16.01 8.37 -13.37
N ALA A 226 16.59 8.02 -14.52
CA ALA A 226 16.77 6.63 -14.94
C ALA A 226 17.57 5.81 -13.92
N ALA A 227 18.66 6.34 -13.36
CA ALA A 227 19.51 5.60 -12.44
C ALA A 227 18.79 5.25 -11.14
N LEU A 228 18.03 6.20 -10.58
CA LEU A 228 17.20 5.94 -9.39
C LEU A 228 16.11 4.91 -9.69
N TYR A 229 15.51 4.96 -10.89
CA TYR A 229 14.47 4.02 -11.30
C TYR A 229 15.01 2.58 -11.38
N GLU A 230 16.14 2.39 -12.06
CA GLU A 230 16.77 1.07 -12.23
C GLU A 230 17.21 0.48 -10.89
N LYS A 231 17.88 1.29 -10.05
CA LYS A 231 18.24 0.91 -8.67
C LYS A 231 17.02 0.47 -7.88
N SER A 232 15.94 1.25 -7.93
CA SER A 232 14.71 0.94 -7.18
C SER A 232 14.03 -0.34 -7.68
N LEU A 233 14.08 -0.62 -8.98
CA LEU A 233 13.56 -1.86 -9.54
C LEU A 233 14.40 -3.08 -9.21
N GLU A 234 15.71 -2.95 -9.12
CA GLU A 234 16.57 -4.01 -8.60
C GLU A 234 16.15 -4.36 -7.16
N LEU A 235 15.93 -3.35 -6.31
CA LEU A 235 15.42 -3.56 -4.95
C LEU A 235 14.05 -4.23 -4.94
N PHE A 236 13.12 -3.76 -5.79
CA PHE A 236 11.80 -4.35 -5.94
C PHE A 236 11.88 -5.83 -6.31
N SER A 237 12.77 -6.15 -7.26
CA SER A 237 12.94 -7.51 -7.78
C SER A 237 13.38 -8.50 -6.70
N GLY A 238 14.26 -8.07 -5.80
CA GLY A 238 14.69 -8.88 -4.66
C GLY A 238 13.69 -8.89 -3.50
N ARG A 239 12.95 -7.80 -3.28
CA ARG A 239 12.07 -7.65 -2.11
C ARG A 239 10.77 -8.43 -2.24
N VAL A 240 10.15 -8.47 -3.42
CA VAL A 240 8.83 -9.10 -3.58
C VAL A 240 8.84 -10.61 -3.28
N PRO A 241 9.78 -11.41 -3.84
CA PRO A 241 9.89 -12.83 -3.49
C PRO A 241 10.19 -13.07 -2.01
N ALA A 242 10.93 -12.15 -1.37
CA ALA A 242 11.22 -12.22 0.07
C ALA A 242 10.08 -11.72 0.96
N TYR A 243 9.01 -11.16 0.38
CA TYR A 243 7.84 -10.67 1.10
C TYR A 243 6.63 -11.59 0.96
N ILE A 244 6.45 -12.23 -0.20
CA ILE A 244 5.30 -13.11 -0.49
C ILE A 244 5.82 -14.52 -0.75
N TYR A 245 5.51 -15.42 0.16
CA TYR A 245 5.86 -16.83 0.07
C TYR A 245 5.04 -17.52 -1.02
N LEU A 246 5.72 -18.35 -1.81
CA LEU A 246 5.11 -19.31 -2.72
C LEU A 246 5.53 -20.73 -2.30
N THR A 247 4.65 -21.72 -2.47
CA THR A 247 5.02 -23.13 -2.21
C THR A 247 6.16 -23.64 -3.10
N SER A 248 6.40 -22.99 -4.24
CA SER A 248 7.55 -23.22 -5.11
C SER A 248 8.89 -22.82 -4.48
N ASP A 249 8.90 -21.98 -3.44
CA ASP A 249 10.11 -21.53 -2.74
C ASP A 249 10.72 -22.64 -1.87
N GLY A 250 9.96 -23.72 -1.65
CA GLY A 250 10.34 -24.84 -0.80
C GLY A 250 9.77 -24.70 0.61
N LYS A 251 10.53 -25.12 1.63
CA LYS A 251 10.03 -25.21 3.01
C LYS A 251 9.86 -23.83 3.68
N TYR A 252 10.62 -22.84 3.22
CA TYR A 252 10.68 -21.49 3.78
C TYR A 252 10.69 -20.46 2.65
N PRO A 253 10.26 -19.22 2.91
CA PRO A 253 10.31 -18.13 1.94
C PRO A 253 11.71 -17.85 1.40
N VAL A 254 11.77 -17.31 0.19
CA VAL A 254 13.02 -16.83 -0.42
C VAL A 254 13.68 -15.81 0.52
N GLN A 255 15.00 -15.92 0.65
CA GLN A 255 15.78 -15.02 1.49
C GLN A 255 15.95 -13.68 0.79
N GLY A 256 15.60 -12.60 1.49
CA GLY A 256 15.84 -11.24 1.03
C GLY A 256 17.26 -10.77 1.34
N ARG A 257 17.55 -9.52 0.96
CA ARG A 257 18.76 -8.83 1.41
C ARG A 257 18.76 -8.68 2.95
N GLY A 258 19.91 -8.39 3.55
CA GLY A 258 20.01 -8.05 4.97
C GLY A 258 20.44 -9.19 5.91
N GLY A 259 20.75 -10.37 5.37
CA GLY A 259 21.42 -11.45 6.10
C GLY A 259 20.53 -12.32 6.98
N ILE A 260 19.23 -12.38 6.70
CA ILE A 260 18.24 -13.20 7.43
C ILE A 260 18.18 -14.59 6.79
N ASN A 261 19.14 -15.46 7.12
CA ASN A 261 19.45 -16.62 6.28
C ASN A 261 19.33 -17.97 6.99
N THR A 262 19.25 -18.02 8.32
CA THR A 262 18.97 -19.26 9.05
C THR A 262 17.47 -19.48 9.22
N THR A 263 17.06 -20.75 9.37
CA THR A 263 15.66 -21.08 9.67
C THR A 263 15.12 -20.35 10.89
N ALA A 264 15.92 -20.24 11.96
CA ALA A 264 15.50 -19.56 13.19
C ALA A 264 15.30 -18.04 12.96
N GLU A 265 16.18 -17.41 12.19
CA GLU A 265 16.05 -16.00 11.80
C GLU A 265 14.84 -15.76 10.92
N ILE A 266 14.61 -16.60 9.90
CA ILE A 266 13.44 -16.51 9.02
C ILE A 266 12.16 -16.63 9.84
N ILE A 267 12.03 -17.66 10.69
CA ILE A 267 10.85 -17.86 11.54
C ILE A 267 10.62 -16.63 12.43
N LYS A 268 11.68 -16.11 13.07
CA LYS A 268 11.57 -14.91 13.92
C LYS A 268 11.14 -13.69 13.11
N PHE A 269 11.72 -13.48 11.93
CA PHE A 269 11.45 -12.34 11.06
C PHE A 269 10.05 -12.36 10.45
N TRP A 270 9.50 -13.55 10.19
CA TRP A 270 8.12 -13.78 9.75
C TRP A 270 7.14 -13.88 10.93
N HIS A 271 7.41 -13.14 12.02
CA HIS A 271 6.59 -13.06 13.24
C HIS A 271 6.26 -14.42 13.87
N ASN A 272 7.29 -15.25 14.02
CA ASN A 272 7.24 -16.61 14.56
C ASN A 272 6.40 -17.60 13.73
N GLN A 273 6.22 -17.32 12.44
CA GLN A 273 5.56 -18.24 11.53
C GLN A 273 6.43 -19.48 11.28
N LYS A 274 5.92 -20.65 11.68
CA LYS A 274 6.68 -21.92 11.61
C LYS A 274 6.35 -22.78 10.39
N THR A 275 5.22 -22.54 9.72
CA THR A 275 4.72 -23.38 8.63
C THR A 275 4.31 -22.53 7.43
N PHE A 276 4.53 -23.02 6.21
CA PHE A 276 4.18 -22.29 4.99
C PHE A 276 3.40 -23.20 4.03
N PRO A 277 2.15 -23.58 4.39
CA PRO A 277 1.43 -24.64 3.69
C PRO A 277 0.81 -24.20 2.36
N ILE A 278 0.69 -22.89 2.10
CA ILE A 278 0.00 -22.31 0.94
C ILE A 278 0.78 -21.11 0.41
N SER A 279 0.70 -20.86 -0.90
CA SER A 279 1.23 -19.66 -1.54
C SER A 279 0.43 -18.42 -1.13
N GLY A 280 1.04 -17.24 -1.21
CA GLY A 280 0.39 -15.97 -0.89
C GLY A 280 0.53 -15.52 0.57
N ILE A 281 1.19 -16.31 1.43
CA ILE A 281 1.51 -15.89 2.80
C ILE A 281 2.52 -14.73 2.72
N THR A 282 2.19 -13.60 3.32
CA THR A 282 3.12 -12.45 3.38
C THR A 282 3.95 -12.47 4.65
N GLN A 283 5.11 -11.79 4.63
CA GLN A 283 5.97 -11.64 5.81
C GLN A 283 5.25 -10.99 7.00
N GLU A 284 4.21 -10.19 6.75
CA GLU A 284 3.44 -9.49 7.79
C GLU A 284 2.14 -10.20 8.19
N THR A 285 1.81 -11.33 7.56
CA THR A 285 0.57 -12.07 7.82
C THR A 285 0.42 -12.43 9.30
N CYS A 286 1.53 -12.84 9.93
CA CYS A 286 1.57 -13.19 11.33
C CYS A 286 1.88 -12.01 12.26
N ARG A 287 1.73 -10.77 11.79
CA ARG A 287 1.69 -9.59 12.64
C ARG A 287 0.25 -9.13 12.79
N ASP A 288 -0.32 -8.61 11.69
CA ASP A 288 -1.71 -8.18 11.56
C ASP A 288 -2.04 -7.84 10.09
N PHE A 289 -3.34 -7.65 9.81
CA PHE A 289 -3.81 -7.36 8.45
C PHE A 289 -3.53 -5.94 7.97
N ALA A 290 -3.34 -4.97 8.86
CA ALA A 290 -3.05 -3.60 8.45
C ALA A 290 -1.64 -3.53 7.84
N HIS A 291 -0.64 -4.15 8.48
CA HIS A 291 0.71 -4.19 7.92
C HIS A 291 0.82 -5.06 6.67
N THR A 292 0.06 -6.15 6.62
CA THR A 292 -0.09 -6.96 5.40
C THR A 292 -0.58 -6.09 4.24
N SER A 293 -1.63 -5.28 4.45
CA SER A 293 -2.21 -4.45 3.40
C SER A 293 -1.28 -3.33 2.93
N PHE A 294 -0.42 -2.78 3.80
CA PHE A 294 0.57 -1.77 3.41
C PHE A 294 1.56 -2.30 2.37
N GLY A 295 2.13 -3.49 2.60
CA GLY A 295 3.06 -4.10 1.65
C GLY A 295 2.39 -4.47 0.32
N ILE A 296 1.20 -5.06 0.37
CA ILE A 296 0.43 -5.41 -0.85
C ILE A 296 0.05 -4.13 -1.64
N SER A 297 -0.34 -3.06 -0.94
CA SER A 297 -0.65 -1.78 -1.59
C SER A 297 0.57 -1.24 -2.32
N SER A 298 1.74 -1.23 -1.68
CA SER A 298 2.98 -0.73 -2.29
C SER A 298 3.35 -1.51 -3.55
N ILE A 299 3.27 -2.85 -3.49
CA ILE A 299 3.51 -3.72 -4.66
C ILE A 299 2.53 -3.40 -5.80
N SER A 300 1.24 -3.20 -5.46
CA SER A 300 0.20 -2.88 -6.45
C SER A 300 0.44 -1.51 -7.10
N HIS A 301 0.82 -0.51 -6.30
CA HIS A 301 1.11 0.84 -6.77
C HIS A 301 2.34 0.87 -7.68
N ILE A 302 3.38 0.11 -7.33
CA ILE A 302 4.58 -0.05 -8.16
C ILE A 302 4.20 -0.72 -9.47
N ALA A 303 3.53 -1.89 -9.43
CA ALA A 303 3.15 -2.63 -10.63
C ALA A 303 2.34 -1.77 -11.61
N GLU A 304 1.42 -0.94 -11.10
CA GLU A 304 0.64 -0.02 -11.91
C GLU A 304 1.50 1.12 -12.49
N THR A 305 2.41 1.69 -11.69
CA THR A 305 3.38 2.68 -12.17
C THR A 305 4.23 2.12 -13.31
N LEU A 306 4.72 0.88 -13.19
CA LEU A 306 5.49 0.23 -14.27
C LEU A 306 4.65 0.07 -15.53
N ARG A 307 3.39 -0.38 -15.38
CA ARG A 307 2.45 -0.53 -16.49
C ARG A 307 2.22 0.80 -17.22
N ILE A 308 2.11 1.91 -16.48
CA ILE A 308 1.95 3.25 -17.05
C ILE A 308 3.21 3.66 -17.80
N GLN A 309 4.40 3.42 -17.25
CA GLN A 309 5.69 3.73 -17.89
C GLN A 309 6.08 2.76 -19.04
N GLY A 310 5.10 2.10 -19.66
CA GLY A 310 5.32 1.29 -20.87
C GLY A 310 5.93 -0.09 -20.64
N TYR A 311 6.08 -0.55 -19.40
CA TYR A 311 6.40 -1.96 -19.16
C TYR A 311 5.28 -2.83 -19.71
N HIS A 312 5.63 -3.90 -20.45
CA HIS A 312 4.67 -4.76 -21.10
C HIS A 312 3.54 -5.17 -20.13
N ALA A 313 2.29 -4.90 -20.53
CA ALA A 313 1.11 -5.20 -19.71
C ALA A 313 1.07 -6.66 -19.22
N ARG A 314 1.67 -7.60 -19.97
CA ARG A 314 1.86 -8.99 -19.53
C ARG A 314 2.76 -9.11 -18.31
N THR A 315 3.88 -8.39 -18.24
CA THR A 315 4.83 -8.41 -17.13
C THR A 315 4.23 -7.76 -15.88
N ALA A 316 3.58 -6.60 -16.02
CA ALA A 316 2.89 -5.95 -14.90
C ALA A 316 1.71 -6.80 -14.38
N ARG A 317 0.92 -7.39 -15.28
CA ARG A 317 -0.16 -8.32 -14.92
C ARG A 317 0.39 -9.61 -14.28
N GLN A 318 1.49 -10.17 -14.79
CA GLN A 318 2.14 -11.32 -14.18
C GLN A 318 2.66 -10.99 -12.79
N LEU A 319 3.27 -9.81 -12.59
CA LEU A 319 3.67 -9.35 -11.28
C LEU A 319 2.47 -9.28 -10.34
N PHE A 320 1.39 -8.62 -10.75
CA PHE A 320 0.16 -8.56 -9.98
C PHE A 320 -0.43 -9.96 -9.68
N THR A 321 -0.55 -10.83 -10.67
CA THR A 321 -1.13 -12.18 -10.51
C THR A 321 -0.25 -13.11 -9.68
N ALA A 322 1.06 -13.12 -9.91
CA ALA A 322 2.00 -14.00 -9.20
C ALA A 322 2.24 -13.57 -7.75
N THR A 323 1.88 -12.34 -7.38
CA THR A 323 2.25 -11.77 -6.07
C THR A 323 1.02 -11.31 -5.30
N VAL A 324 0.26 -10.37 -5.84
CA VAL A 324 -0.90 -9.75 -5.18
C VAL A 324 -2.12 -10.67 -5.22
N ALA A 325 -2.44 -11.27 -6.38
CA ALA A 325 -3.64 -12.11 -6.50
C ALA A 325 -3.57 -13.34 -5.59
N LEU A 326 -2.39 -13.96 -5.44
CA LEU A 326 -2.20 -15.09 -4.52
C LEU A 326 -2.30 -14.69 -3.05
N ALA A 327 -1.77 -13.51 -2.68
CA ALA A 327 -1.93 -12.98 -1.31
C ALA A 327 -3.39 -12.60 -0.99
N MET A 328 -4.18 -12.33 -2.02
CA MET A 328 -5.60 -11.98 -1.94
C MET A 328 -6.54 -13.16 -2.27
N ASP A 329 -6.00 -14.35 -2.55
CA ASP A 329 -6.79 -15.53 -2.91
C ASP A 329 -7.51 -16.12 -1.69
N TYR A 330 -8.61 -16.81 -1.95
CA TYR A 330 -9.53 -17.36 -0.97
C TYR A 330 -8.85 -18.22 0.12
N PRO A 331 -7.97 -19.19 -0.21
CA PRO A 331 -7.28 -19.99 0.81
C PRO A 331 -6.32 -19.14 1.66
N SER A 332 -5.62 -18.17 1.05
CA SER A 332 -4.72 -17.24 1.73
C SER A 332 -5.48 -16.37 2.72
N VAL A 333 -6.59 -15.78 2.29
CA VAL A 333 -7.48 -14.95 3.11
C VAL A 333 -8.13 -15.77 4.23
N LEU A 334 -8.58 -17.00 3.97
CA LEU A 334 -9.10 -17.90 5.01
C LEU A 334 -8.05 -18.25 6.05
N TRP A 335 -6.83 -18.56 5.61
CA TRP A 335 -5.73 -18.90 6.50
C TRP A 335 -5.30 -17.70 7.36
N LEU A 336 -5.19 -16.52 6.73
CA LEU A 336 -5.05 -15.22 7.38
C LEU A 336 -6.10 -15.04 8.49
N HIS A 337 -7.38 -15.26 8.17
CA HIS A 337 -8.48 -15.16 9.15
C HIS A 337 -8.40 -16.19 10.27
N ALA A 338 -7.98 -17.43 9.99
CA ALA A 338 -7.80 -18.45 11.01
C ALA A 338 -6.70 -18.06 12.01
N GLN A 339 -5.56 -17.54 11.54
CA GLN A 339 -4.47 -17.05 12.38
C GLN A 339 -4.87 -15.84 13.24
N ALA A 340 -5.57 -14.87 12.65
CA ALA A 340 -6.09 -13.72 13.39
C ALA A 340 -7.16 -14.12 14.42
N GLY A 341 -7.99 -15.11 14.08
CA GLY A 341 -8.95 -15.72 14.99
C GLY A 341 -8.26 -16.31 16.22
N ILE A 342 -7.19 -17.09 16.03
CA ILE A 342 -6.40 -17.73 17.09
C ILE A 342 -5.84 -16.71 18.10
N ARG A 343 -5.39 -15.53 17.66
CA ARG A 343 -4.84 -14.47 18.55
C ARG A 343 -5.88 -13.74 19.38
N LYS A 344 -7.16 -13.77 18.98
CA LYS A 344 -8.27 -13.16 19.73
C LYS A 344 -8.93 -14.12 20.74
N TYR A 345 -8.42 -15.34 20.90
CA TYR A 345 -8.93 -16.25 21.92
C TYR A 345 -8.41 -15.86 23.31
N ILE A 346 -9.31 -15.45 24.19
CA ILE A 346 -9.07 -15.47 25.63
C ILE A 346 -9.15 -16.93 26.07
N ASN A 347 -8.02 -17.50 26.49
CA ASN A 347 -8.03 -18.78 27.18
C ASN A 347 -8.57 -18.56 28.60
N ILE A 348 -9.85 -18.86 28.81
CA ILE A 348 -10.50 -18.69 30.12
C ILE A 348 -9.84 -19.50 31.24
N LYS A 349 -9.11 -20.58 30.91
CA LYS A 349 -8.39 -21.41 31.90
C LYS A 349 -7.12 -20.73 32.42
N THR A 350 -6.63 -19.68 31.76
CA THR A 350 -5.44 -18.92 32.19
C THR A 350 -5.80 -17.60 32.87
N LEU A 351 -7.09 -17.31 33.07
CA LEU A 351 -7.53 -16.11 33.78
C LEU A 351 -7.40 -16.29 35.31
N PRO A 352 -7.03 -15.25 36.07
CA PRO A 352 -7.07 -15.29 37.53
C PRO A 352 -8.47 -15.63 38.03
N LYS A 353 -8.59 -16.43 39.11
CA LYS A 353 -9.90 -16.85 39.66
C LYS A 353 -10.84 -15.69 40.04
N ARG A 354 -10.29 -14.49 40.23
CA ARG A 354 -11.03 -13.25 40.56
C ARG A 354 -11.55 -12.51 39.33
N HIS A 355 -11.20 -12.94 38.12
CA HIS A 355 -11.62 -12.31 36.88
C HIS A 355 -13.10 -12.63 36.59
N PRO A 356 -13.95 -11.65 36.20
CA PRO A 356 -15.40 -11.86 36.01
C PRO A 356 -15.75 -13.00 35.04
N LEU A 357 -14.90 -13.20 34.01
CA LEU A 357 -15.06 -14.27 33.02
C LEU A 357 -14.59 -15.66 33.50
N ALA A 358 -13.87 -15.77 34.63
CA ALA A 358 -13.42 -17.05 35.18
C ALA A 358 -14.52 -17.77 35.99
N ALA A 359 -15.56 -17.05 36.43
CA ALA A 359 -16.71 -17.59 37.17
C ALA A 359 -17.83 -18.12 36.25
N VAL A 360 -17.72 -17.87 34.95
CA VAL A 360 -18.72 -18.25 33.95
C VAL A 360 -18.52 -19.72 33.58
N LYS A 361 -19.37 -20.63 34.11
CA LYS A 361 -19.47 -22.03 33.66
C LYS A 361 -20.12 -22.10 32.28
N VAL A 362 -19.42 -21.65 31.25
CA VAL A 362 -19.87 -21.80 29.85
C VAL A 362 -18.93 -22.77 29.15
N SER A 363 -19.45 -23.95 28.80
CA SER A 363 -18.71 -24.95 27.99
C SER A 363 -18.64 -24.59 26.50
N MET A 364 -19.06 -23.38 26.12
CA MET A 364 -19.07 -22.94 24.73
C MET A 364 -18.17 -21.73 24.54
N SER A 365 -17.00 -21.97 23.96
CA SER A 365 -16.31 -20.97 23.18
C SER A 365 -17.24 -20.56 22.03
N ARG A 366 -18.01 -19.47 22.18
CA ARG A 366 -18.82 -18.96 21.06
C ARG A 366 -17.87 -18.46 19.98
N ARG A 367 -17.75 -19.26 18.93
CA ARG A 367 -16.97 -18.98 17.73
C ARG A 367 -17.74 -17.93 16.93
N TYR A 368 -17.36 -16.66 17.01
CA TYR A 368 -17.87 -15.68 16.05
C TYR A 368 -17.28 -16.01 14.69
N VAL A 369 -18.13 -16.52 13.81
CA VAL A 369 -17.80 -16.72 12.41
C VAL A 369 -17.63 -15.32 11.81
N SER A 370 -16.44 -15.02 11.26
CA SER A 370 -16.24 -13.72 10.60
C SER A 370 -17.24 -13.58 9.45
N PRO A 371 -17.69 -12.36 9.09
CA PRO A 371 -18.57 -12.16 7.93
C PRO A 371 -18.04 -12.83 6.65
N LEU A 372 -16.71 -12.88 6.49
CA LEU A 372 -16.02 -13.60 5.41
C LEU A 372 -16.18 -15.12 5.50
N LYS A 373 -16.17 -15.70 6.71
CA LYS A 373 -16.45 -17.12 6.92
C LYS A 373 -17.96 -17.47 6.78
N ASN A 374 -18.86 -16.50 6.89
CA ASN A 374 -20.27 -16.71 6.51
C ASN A 374 -20.43 -16.70 4.99
N LEU A 375 -19.74 -15.80 4.29
CA LEU A 375 -19.68 -15.78 2.83
C LEU A 375 -19.08 -17.09 2.26
N THR A 376 -18.11 -17.70 2.95
CA THR A 376 -17.54 -18.99 2.56
C THR A 376 -18.55 -20.14 2.68
N LEU A 377 -19.32 -20.21 3.78
CA LEU A 377 -20.34 -21.26 3.97
C LEU A 377 -21.49 -21.17 2.96
N SER A 378 -21.81 -19.96 2.49
CA SER A 378 -22.77 -19.76 1.39
C SER A 378 -22.22 -20.10 0.01
N HIS A 379 -20.89 -20.10 -0.17
CA HIS A 379 -20.23 -20.39 -1.45
C HIS A 379 -20.02 -21.89 -1.67
N ASP A 380 -19.67 -22.65 -0.62
CA ASP A 380 -19.38 -24.09 -0.70
C ASP A 380 -20.64 -25.00 -0.76
N GLY A 381 -21.84 -24.41 -0.86
CA GLY A 381 -23.10 -25.17 -0.96
C GLY A 381 -23.49 -25.99 0.27
N SER A 382 -22.76 -25.88 1.39
CA SER A 382 -23.12 -26.53 2.67
C SER A 382 -24.19 -25.75 3.44
N GLY A 383 -25.22 -25.29 2.73
CA GLY A 383 -26.42 -24.71 3.30
C GLY A 383 -27.40 -25.82 3.70
N SER A 384 -27.18 -26.44 4.86
CA SER A 384 -28.23 -27.23 5.52
C SER A 384 -28.16 -27.02 7.02
N GLY A 385 -29.09 -26.20 7.53
CA GLY A 385 -29.27 -26.01 8.96
C GLY A 385 -29.93 -24.69 9.31
N TRP A 386 -31.12 -24.45 8.78
CA TRP A 386 -32.08 -23.58 9.47
C TRP A 386 -32.29 -24.15 10.87
N LEU A 387 -31.77 -23.48 11.90
CA LEU A 387 -32.26 -23.65 13.27
C LEU A 387 -33.18 -22.48 13.57
N ASN A 388 -34.45 -22.72 13.29
CA ASN A 388 -35.54 -22.17 14.10
C ASN A 388 -35.22 -22.42 15.58
N ALA A 389 -35.25 -21.36 16.37
CA ALA A 389 -35.75 -21.42 17.73
C ALA A 389 -36.38 -20.06 18.01
N SER A 390 -37.71 -20.03 17.90
CA SER A 390 -38.60 -19.01 18.40
C SER A 390 -38.55 -18.95 19.94
N ASN A 391 -38.89 -17.76 20.45
CA ASN A 391 -38.98 -17.27 21.84
C ASN A 391 -37.70 -16.71 22.46
#